data_AF-A0AAW2Z8H6-F1
#
_entry.id   AF-A0AAW2Z8H6-F1
#
_cell.length_a   1.000
_cell.length_b   1.000
_cell.length_c   1.000
_cell.angle_alpha   90.00
_cell.angle_beta   90.00
_cell.angle_gamma   90.00
#
_symmetry.space_group_name_H-M   'P 1'
#
loop_
_entity.id
_entity.type
_entity.pdbx_description
1 polymer ?
#
loop_
_entity_poly.entity_id
_entity_poly.type
_entity_poly.pdbx_seq_one_letter_code
_entity_poly.pdbx_strand_id
1 'polypeptide(L)'
;MAEVKLVIRVYFVDDSFKTLAVNSNISAKDLAMNVVAEKIELQQKETFALFYYKNGECRCLDDDEQPCKLMVHETVGSDADFQKYIGEKMEWEKLKKEWEKDSKIVFKRRVFLKHKAIPREQDKFLHYSYIQAVADVRDGTYPCSQSAAIELAGLQMQVTFGDHNKKVHVAGFLKDKIGRFIPAPLLQSNRKLDDWEKDIFNEHARITGIKKEDAMLHYLNHVRNWSFYGSTFWSVQTVNKDTANLPDQVVLAVNSNGIQLLKLGTKEPILTQRYADIYSWAYKRNAFAFVSGVLSKQKFQFATPHGKDIARTLQAYVEILLEERKKDGRIN
;
A
#
# COMPACT_ATOMS: atom_id res chain seq x y z
N MET A 1 17.12 8.57 31.64
CA MET A 1 18.01 7.60 30.96
C MET A 1 18.42 8.21 29.63
N ALA A 2 19.70 8.18 29.28
CA ALA A 2 20.16 8.73 28.00
C ALA A 2 19.48 7.99 26.84
N GLU A 3 19.04 8.74 25.82
CA GLU A 3 18.39 8.16 24.65
C GLU A 3 19.40 7.33 23.85
N VAL A 4 19.26 6.00 23.89
CA VAL A 4 20.07 5.09 23.07
C VAL A 4 19.67 5.26 21.60
N LYS A 5 20.63 5.57 20.74
CA LYS A 5 20.45 5.63 19.29
C LYS A 5 20.79 4.30 18.64
N LEU A 6 19.88 3.81 17.81
CA LEU A 6 19.99 2.55 17.07
C LEU A 6 19.95 2.81 15.58
N VAL A 7 20.66 2.00 14.80
CA VAL A 7 20.69 2.12 13.35
C VAL A 7 19.78 1.08 12.71
N ILE A 8 18.70 1.54 12.07
CA ILE A 8 17.71 0.69 11.38
C ILE A 8 17.65 1.01 9.89
N ARG A 9 17.07 0.10 9.11
CA ARG A 9 16.68 0.34 7.71
C ARG A 9 15.18 0.52 7.61
N VAL A 10 14.76 1.58 6.94
CA VAL A 10 13.37 1.76 6.50
C VAL A 10 13.36 1.66 4.98
N TYR A 11 12.63 0.67 4.48
CA TYR A 11 12.48 0.37 3.06
C TYR A 11 11.35 1.19 2.44
N PHE A 12 11.39 1.31 1.12
CA PHE A 12 10.28 1.76 0.29
C PHE A 12 9.74 0.58 -0.52
N VAL A 13 8.67 0.81 -1.27
CA VAL A 13 7.96 -0.25 -1.99
C VAL A 13 8.79 -0.88 -3.11
N ASP A 14 9.79 -0.17 -3.63
CA ASP A 14 10.73 -0.65 -4.65
C ASP A 14 11.99 -1.32 -4.06
N ASP A 15 11.96 -1.67 -2.77
CA ASP A 15 13.07 -2.25 -1.99
C ASP A 15 14.31 -1.35 -1.81
N SER A 16 14.28 -0.12 -2.32
CA SER A 16 15.24 0.90 -1.89
C SER A 16 15.02 1.22 -0.41
N PHE A 17 16.04 1.73 0.29
CA PHE A 17 15.93 2.01 1.72
C PHE A 17 16.77 3.20 2.17
N LYS A 18 16.43 3.74 3.35
CA LYS A 18 17.27 4.65 4.13
C LYS A 18 17.78 3.96 5.38
N THR A 19 19.07 4.09 5.64
CA THR A 19 19.69 3.74 6.92
C THR A 19 19.58 4.95 7.86
N LEU A 20 18.90 4.78 8.99
CA LEU A 20 18.54 5.86 9.90
C LEU A 20 19.06 5.56 11.31
N ALA A 21 19.67 6.56 11.95
CA ALA A 21 19.98 6.53 13.38
C ALA A 21 18.79 7.12 14.13
N VAL A 22 18.09 6.31 14.92
CA VAL A 22 16.82 6.66 15.58
C VAL A 22 16.91 6.41 17.08
N ASN A 23 16.14 7.15 17.86
CA ASN A 23 15.99 6.86 19.28
C ASN A 23 15.29 5.51 19.45
N SER A 24 15.77 4.68 20.39
CA SER A 24 15.24 3.34 20.65
C SER A 24 13.75 3.30 21.02
N ASN A 25 13.21 4.39 21.56
CA ASN A 25 11.81 4.54 21.97
C ASN A 25 10.94 5.35 20.97
N ILE A 26 11.46 5.67 19.78
CA ILE A 26 10.72 6.45 18.78
C ILE A 26 9.39 5.75 18.43
N SER A 27 8.31 6.52 18.32
CA SER A 27 7.02 6.00 17.84
C SER A 27 7.06 5.78 16.32
N ALA A 28 6.21 4.90 15.81
CA ALA A 28 6.10 4.65 14.38
C ALA A 28 5.65 5.92 13.65
N LYS A 29 4.76 6.72 14.25
CA LYS A 29 4.34 8.02 13.72
C LYS A 29 5.50 9.01 13.61
N ASP A 30 6.29 9.17 14.67
CA ASP A 30 7.41 10.11 14.66
C ASP A 30 8.51 9.67 13.69
N LEU A 31 8.81 8.36 13.63
CA LEU A 31 9.74 7.82 12.65
C LEU A 31 9.23 8.09 11.22
N ALA A 32 7.94 7.89 10.95
CA ALA A 32 7.34 8.17 9.65
C ALA A 32 7.39 9.66 9.29
N MET A 33 6.84 10.52 10.15
CA MET A 33 6.55 11.92 9.84
C MET A 33 7.75 12.86 10.06
N ASN A 34 8.55 12.61 11.09
CA ASN A 34 9.59 13.55 11.53
C ASN A 34 11.00 13.06 11.20
N VAL A 35 11.15 11.84 10.69
CA VAL A 35 12.47 11.31 10.28
C VAL A 35 12.45 10.89 8.81
N VAL A 36 11.63 9.90 8.45
CA VAL A 36 11.63 9.35 7.08
C VAL A 36 11.13 10.38 6.07
N ALA A 37 9.95 10.98 6.32
CA ALA A 37 9.35 11.97 5.43
C ALA A 37 10.22 13.22 5.26
N GLU A 38 10.87 13.70 6.32
CA GLU A 38 11.79 14.85 6.23
C GLU A 38 13.05 14.49 5.45
N LYS A 39 13.60 13.29 5.68
CA LYS A 39 14.81 12.81 4.98
C LYS A 39 14.63 12.69 3.48
N ILE A 40 13.39 12.47 3.02
CA ILE A 40 13.04 12.36 1.60
C ILE A 40 12.32 13.60 1.08
N GLU A 41 12.14 14.64 1.89
CA GLU A 41 11.48 15.91 1.56
C GLU A 41 10.02 15.72 1.08
N LEU A 42 9.26 14.85 1.76
CA LEU A 42 7.87 14.55 1.45
C LEU A 42 6.92 15.56 2.10
N GLN A 43 6.09 16.23 1.28
CA GLN A 43 5.12 17.23 1.74
C GLN A 43 3.88 16.60 2.42
N GLN A 44 3.08 15.82 1.68
CA GLN A 44 1.81 15.21 2.16
C GLN A 44 2.04 13.97 3.03
N LYS A 45 2.93 14.10 4.01
CA LYS A 45 3.44 13.01 4.85
C LYS A 45 2.38 12.40 5.77
N GLU A 46 1.30 13.12 6.08
CA GLU A 46 0.15 12.65 6.85
C GLU A 46 -0.59 11.47 6.20
N THR A 47 -0.45 11.30 4.88
CA THR A 47 -1.07 10.18 4.15
C THR A 47 -0.21 8.92 4.13
N PHE A 48 1.00 8.97 4.70
CA PHE A 48 1.98 7.87 4.74
C PHE A 48 2.12 7.31 6.16
N ALA A 49 2.53 6.05 6.23
CA ALA A 49 2.78 5.36 7.49
C ALA A 49 3.89 4.31 7.33
N LEU A 50 4.30 3.72 8.44
CA LEU A 50 5.16 2.55 8.45
C LEU A 50 4.31 1.28 8.42
N PHE A 51 4.77 0.32 7.65
CA PHE A 51 4.20 -1.00 7.52
C PHE A 51 5.25 -2.03 7.91
N TYR A 52 4.82 -3.05 8.63
CA TYR A 52 5.63 -4.20 8.96
C TYR A 52 5.30 -5.35 8.02
N TYR A 53 6.34 -5.88 7.38
CA TYR A 53 6.28 -7.05 6.53
C TYR A 53 7.02 -8.20 7.18
N LYS A 54 6.40 -9.39 7.20
CA LYS A 54 7.04 -10.66 7.59
C LYS A 54 6.43 -11.81 6.81
N ASN A 55 7.25 -12.68 6.23
CA ASN A 55 6.81 -13.88 5.52
C ASN A 55 5.69 -13.62 4.47
N GLY A 56 5.75 -12.48 3.78
CA GLY A 56 4.76 -12.10 2.76
C GLY A 56 3.48 -11.45 3.30
N GLU A 57 3.27 -11.45 4.62
CA GLU A 57 2.19 -10.69 5.26
C GLU A 57 2.63 -9.24 5.51
N CYS A 58 1.66 -8.32 5.49
CA CYS A 58 1.90 -6.90 5.69
C CYS A 58 0.77 -6.30 6.55
N ARG A 59 1.14 -5.55 7.58
CA ARG A 59 0.21 -4.71 8.34
C ARG A 59 0.76 -3.31 8.52
N CYS A 60 -0.14 -2.34 8.67
CA CYS A 60 0.27 -1.01 9.11
C CYS A 60 0.66 -1.07 10.60
N LEU A 61 1.69 -0.32 10.98
CA LEU A 61 1.98 -0.05 12.39
C LEU A 61 0.98 0.97 12.94
N ASP A 62 0.53 0.75 14.18
CA ASP A 62 -0.18 1.78 14.92
C ASP A 62 0.77 2.95 15.21
N ASP A 63 0.21 4.16 15.31
CA ASP A 63 0.98 5.40 15.45
C ASP A 63 1.94 5.37 16.67
N ASP A 64 1.54 4.71 17.76
CA ASP A 64 2.27 4.61 19.04
C ASP A 64 3.17 3.37 19.15
N GLU A 65 3.11 2.42 18.21
CA GLU A 65 4.03 1.28 18.19
C GLU A 65 5.48 1.74 18.09
N GLN A 66 6.40 1.04 18.76
CA GLN A 66 7.83 1.36 18.74
C GLN A 66 8.57 0.39 17.80
N PRO A 67 9.05 0.84 16.62
CA PRO A 67 9.70 0.00 15.62
C PRO A 67 10.85 -0.85 16.16
N CYS A 68 11.70 -0.29 17.03
CA CYS A 68 12.83 -1.03 17.61
C CYS A 68 12.37 -2.14 18.56
N LYS A 69 11.30 -1.92 19.34
CA LYS A 69 10.71 -2.97 20.19
C LYS A 69 10.05 -4.06 19.37
N LEU A 70 9.33 -3.67 18.31
CA LEU A 70 8.76 -4.63 17.35
C LEU A 70 9.86 -5.53 16.77
N MET A 71 10.99 -4.94 16.34
CA MET A 71 12.13 -5.72 15.83
C MET A 71 12.62 -6.75 16.85
N VAL A 72 12.72 -6.37 18.14
CA VAL A 72 13.12 -7.31 19.19
C VAL A 72 12.06 -8.40 19.39
N HIS A 73 10.81 -8.01 19.64
CA HIS A 73 9.69 -8.93 19.88
C HIS A 73 9.57 -9.99 18.78
N GLU A 74 9.62 -9.58 17.52
CA GLU A 74 9.39 -10.46 16.38
C GLU A 74 10.59 -11.35 16.04
N THR A 75 11.79 -10.95 16.45
CA THR A 75 13.01 -11.74 16.24
C THR A 75 13.20 -12.77 17.35
N VAL A 76 12.87 -12.41 18.60
CA VAL A 76 13.19 -13.24 19.77
C VAL A 76 11.96 -13.79 20.51
N GLY A 77 10.76 -13.39 20.11
CA GLY A 77 9.48 -13.82 20.70
C GLY A 77 9.02 -13.03 21.93
N SER A 78 9.78 -12.03 22.38
CA SER A 78 9.46 -11.18 23.55
C SER A 78 10.27 -9.88 23.51
N ASP A 79 9.72 -8.78 23.99
CA ASP A 79 10.44 -7.52 24.19
C ASP A 79 10.84 -7.28 25.67
N ALA A 80 10.65 -8.26 26.55
CA ALA A 80 10.99 -8.15 27.97
C ALA A 80 12.47 -7.79 28.19
N ASP A 81 13.37 -8.35 27.37
CA ASP A 81 14.81 -8.10 27.40
C ASP A 81 15.25 -6.96 26.45
N PHE A 82 14.35 -6.04 26.07
CA PHE A 82 14.67 -4.96 25.14
C PHE A 82 15.96 -4.20 25.52
N GLN A 83 16.17 -3.95 26.81
CA GLN A 83 17.36 -3.27 27.33
C GLN A 83 18.67 -4.02 27.05
N LYS A 84 18.64 -5.36 27.06
CA LYS A 84 19.82 -6.20 26.74
C LYS A 84 20.28 -5.96 25.31
N TYR A 85 19.35 -5.95 24.36
CA TYR A 85 19.68 -5.81 22.93
C TYR A 85 20.14 -4.41 22.55
N ILE A 86 19.62 -3.37 23.21
CA ILE A 86 19.99 -1.98 22.90
C ILE A 86 21.22 -1.51 23.71
N GLY A 87 21.54 -2.18 24.82
CA GLY A 87 22.68 -1.84 25.67
C GLY A 87 24.03 -2.17 25.03
N GLU A 88 24.08 -3.17 24.15
CA GLU A 88 25.30 -3.61 23.47
C GLU A 88 25.17 -3.52 21.95
N LYS A 89 26.05 -2.75 21.31
CA LYS A 89 26.06 -2.57 19.85
C LYS A 89 26.14 -3.90 19.09
N MET A 90 26.92 -4.86 19.60
CA MET A 90 27.09 -6.17 18.94
C MET A 90 25.79 -6.99 18.97
N GLU A 91 25.04 -6.94 20.07
CA GLU A 91 23.76 -7.64 20.20
C GLU A 91 22.71 -7.04 19.26
N TRP A 92 22.64 -5.70 19.17
CA TRP A 92 21.76 -5.03 18.21
C TRP A 92 22.06 -5.42 16.75
N GLU A 93 23.33 -5.44 16.36
CA GLU A 93 23.73 -5.81 14.99
C GLU A 93 23.43 -7.28 14.66
N LYS A 94 23.59 -8.20 15.63
CA LYS A 94 23.16 -9.61 15.46
C LYS A 94 21.66 -9.71 15.27
N LEU A 95 20.88 -9.03 16.12
CA LEU A 95 19.42 -9.04 16.06
C LEU A 95 18.91 -8.48 14.73
N LYS A 96 19.48 -7.35 14.28
CA LYS A 96 19.13 -6.74 12.99
C LYS A 96 19.41 -7.68 11.81
N LYS A 97 20.54 -8.38 11.81
CA LYS A 97 20.87 -9.36 10.77
C LYS A 97 19.86 -10.52 10.73
N GLU A 98 19.37 -10.96 11.89
CA GLU A 98 18.33 -11.99 11.95
C GLU A 98 16.99 -11.47 11.44
N TRP A 99 16.56 -10.30 11.91
CA TRP A 99 15.35 -9.61 11.45
C TRP A 99 15.31 -9.42 9.93
N GLU A 100 16.41 -8.97 9.33
CA GLU A 100 16.45 -8.66 7.88
C GLU A 100 16.34 -9.89 6.96
N LYS A 101 16.32 -11.12 7.51
CA LYS A 101 16.13 -12.35 6.71
C LYS A 101 14.70 -12.52 6.20
N ASP A 102 13.71 -12.19 7.02
CA ASP A 102 12.30 -12.46 6.72
C ASP A 102 11.39 -11.24 6.95
N SER A 103 11.94 -10.17 7.52
CA SER A 103 11.18 -9.03 8.03
C SER A 103 11.73 -7.69 7.54
N LYS A 104 10.82 -6.74 7.29
CA LYS A 104 11.19 -5.36 6.94
C LYS A 104 10.14 -4.34 7.40
N ILE A 105 10.62 -3.12 7.65
CA ILE A 105 9.77 -1.95 7.87
C ILE A 105 9.74 -1.15 6.57
N VAL A 106 8.55 -0.90 6.05
CA VAL A 106 8.33 -0.20 4.77
C VAL A 106 7.57 1.09 5.01
N PHE A 107 8.10 2.20 4.54
CA PHE A 107 7.39 3.47 4.49
C PHE A 107 6.60 3.57 3.18
N LYS A 108 5.28 3.64 3.28
CA LYS A 108 4.40 3.73 2.10
C LYS A 108 3.11 4.47 2.43
N ARG A 109 2.36 4.84 1.39
CA ARG A 109 1.10 5.56 1.52
C ARG A 109 0.03 4.64 2.12
N ARG A 110 -0.64 5.12 3.16
CA ARG A 110 -1.74 4.45 3.87
C ARG A 110 -3.12 4.98 3.47
N VAL A 111 -3.22 6.28 3.19
CA VAL A 111 -4.49 6.94 2.86
C VAL A 111 -4.44 7.56 1.47
N PHE A 112 -5.41 7.19 0.64
CA PHE A 112 -5.49 7.61 -0.75
C PHE A 112 -6.73 8.46 -0.99
N LEU A 113 -6.57 9.76 -1.20
CA LEU A 113 -7.69 10.67 -1.47
C LEU A 113 -7.96 10.72 -2.97
N LYS A 114 -8.86 9.84 -3.46
CA LYS A 114 -9.15 9.71 -4.90
C LYS A 114 -9.57 11.02 -5.57
N HIS A 115 -10.31 11.88 -4.86
CA HIS A 115 -10.81 13.17 -5.34
C HIS A 115 -9.73 14.26 -5.42
N LYS A 116 -8.58 14.11 -4.77
CA LYS A 116 -7.48 15.08 -4.85
C LYS A 116 -6.55 14.74 -5.99
N ALA A 117 -6.22 15.73 -6.83
CA ALA A 117 -5.18 15.56 -7.84
C ALA A 117 -3.84 15.21 -7.18
N ILE A 118 -3.00 14.45 -7.88
CA ILE A 118 -1.61 14.25 -7.47
C ILE A 118 -0.82 15.43 -8.06
N PRO A 119 -0.26 16.32 -7.21
CA PRO A 119 0.46 17.49 -7.68
C PRO A 119 1.75 17.08 -8.38
N ARG A 120 1.93 17.55 -9.62
CA ARG A 120 3.08 17.24 -10.46
C ARG A 120 4.37 17.82 -9.87
N GLU A 121 4.26 19.01 -9.28
CA GLU A 121 5.32 19.78 -8.66
C GLU A 121 5.84 19.19 -7.34
N GLN A 122 5.14 18.21 -6.77
CA GLN A 122 5.60 17.48 -5.58
C GLN A 122 6.26 16.17 -6.02
N ASP A 123 7.44 16.27 -6.65
CA ASP A 123 8.16 15.16 -7.28
C ASP A 123 8.28 13.93 -6.37
N LYS A 124 8.53 14.14 -5.06
CA LYS A 124 8.65 13.05 -4.08
C LYS A 124 7.31 12.34 -3.86
N PHE A 125 6.24 13.10 -3.65
CA PHE A 125 4.91 12.53 -3.49
C PHE A 125 4.43 11.80 -4.76
N LEU A 126 4.70 12.38 -5.94
CA LEU A 126 4.44 11.77 -7.24
C LEU A 126 5.20 10.44 -7.38
N HIS A 127 6.52 10.45 -7.12
CA HIS A 127 7.38 9.29 -7.24
C HIS A 127 6.97 8.15 -6.29
N TYR A 128 6.79 8.44 -4.99
CA TYR A 128 6.42 7.41 -4.03
C TYR A 128 5.00 6.87 -4.24
N SER A 129 4.07 7.71 -4.72
CA SER A 129 2.74 7.24 -5.15
C SER A 129 2.85 6.33 -6.38
N TYR A 130 3.69 6.69 -7.35
CA TYR A 130 3.90 5.93 -8.58
C TYR A 130 4.50 4.55 -8.31
N ILE A 131 5.61 4.46 -7.56
CA ILE A 131 6.25 3.15 -7.29
C ILE A 131 5.32 2.22 -6.51
N GLN A 132 4.46 2.77 -5.64
CA GLN A 132 3.47 1.97 -4.92
C GLN A 132 2.37 1.47 -5.85
N ALA A 133 1.86 2.31 -6.76
CA ALA A 133 0.88 1.89 -7.77
C ALA A 133 1.44 0.82 -8.70
N VAL A 134 2.71 0.95 -9.12
CA VAL A 134 3.40 -0.07 -9.94
C VAL A 134 3.47 -1.41 -9.20
N ALA A 135 3.84 -1.41 -7.92
CA ALA A 135 3.86 -2.64 -7.13
C ALA A 135 2.45 -3.23 -6.93
N ASP A 136 1.44 -2.40 -6.65
CA ASP A 136 0.06 -2.88 -6.49
C ASP A 136 -0.46 -3.56 -7.77
N VAL A 137 -0.10 -3.05 -8.96
CA VAL A 137 -0.42 -3.68 -10.25
C VAL A 137 0.40 -4.94 -10.47
N ARG A 138 1.72 -4.87 -10.32
CA ARG A 138 2.66 -5.98 -10.55
C ARG A 138 2.33 -7.20 -9.69
N ASP A 139 2.02 -6.97 -8.41
CA ASP A 139 1.77 -8.03 -7.42
C ASP A 139 0.33 -8.57 -7.51
N GLY A 140 -0.53 -8.00 -8.36
CA GLY A 140 -1.93 -8.40 -8.52
C GLY A 140 -2.86 -7.89 -7.40
N THR A 141 -2.38 -6.97 -6.55
CA THR A 141 -3.21 -6.25 -5.58
C THR A 141 -4.32 -5.48 -6.29
N TYR A 142 -4.02 -4.87 -7.43
CA TYR A 142 -4.99 -4.35 -8.37
C TYR A 142 -5.15 -5.32 -9.55
N PRO A 143 -6.30 -6.02 -9.67
CA PRO A 143 -6.60 -6.78 -10.86
C PRO A 143 -6.67 -5.83 -12.06
N CYS A 144 -6.00 -6.19 -13.15
CA CYS A 144 -6.05 -5.41 -14.37
C CYS A 144 -6.24 -6.31 -15.58
N SER A 145 -6.86 -5.76 -16.62
CA SER A 145 -7.00 -6.44 -17.91
C SER A 145 -5.65 -6.50 -18.63
N GLN A 146 -5.54 -7.34 -19.66
CA GLN A 146 -4.33 -7.37 -20.49
C GLN A 146 -4.07 -6.03 -21.18
N SER A 147 -5.11 -5.37 -21.69
CA SER A 147 -4.98 -4.04 -22.33
C SER A 147 -4.42 -3.01 -21.35
N ALA A 148 -4.99 -2.94 -20.15
CA ALA A 148 -4.50 -2.02 -19.11
C ALA A 148 -3.05 -2.35 -18.72
N ALA A 149 -2.69 -3.63 -18.61
CA ALA A 149 -1.31 -4.02 -18.31
C ALA A 149 -0.31 -3.54 -19.37
N ILE A 150 -0.66 -3.63 -20.67
CA ILE A 150 0.19 -3.15 -21.78
C ILE A 150 0.34 -1.62 -21.71
N GLU A 151 -0.77 -0.89 -21.53
CA GLU A 151 -0.77 0.57 -21.40
C GLU A 151 0.13 1.05 -20.25
N LEU A 152 -0.06 0.45 -19.07
CA LEU A 152 0.72 0.75 -17.87
C LEU A 152 2.20 0.37 -18.04
N ALA A 153 2.49 -0.76 -18.69
CA ALA A 153 3.85 -1.18 -18.99
C ALA A 153 4.56 -0.24 -19.97
N GLY A 154 3.86 0.27 -20.98
CA GLY A 154 4.39 1.29 -21.90
C GLY A 154 4.75 2.59 -21.17
N LEU A 155 3.87 3.08 -20.29
CA LEU A 155 4.16 4.22 -19.43
C LEU A 155 5.37 3.95 -18.52
N GLN A 156 5.47 2.75 -17.96
CA GLN A 156 6.60 2.36 -17.10
C GLN A 156 7.92 2.26 -17.89
N MET A 157 7.89 1.84 -19.16
CA MET A 157 9.05 1.88 -20.06
C MET A 157 9.54 3.31 -20.24
N GLN A 158 8.62 4.27 -20.49
CA GLN A 158 8.96 5.68 -20.62
C GLN A 158 9.60 6.23 -19.34
N VAL A 159 9.05 5.88 -18.16
CA VAL A 159 9.59 6.30 -16.86
C VAL A 159 10.99 5.73 -16.59
N THR A 160 11.25 4.51 -17.05
CA THR A 160 12.46 3.74 -16.72
C THR A 160 13.60 3.98 -17.73
N PHE A 161 13.28 4.06 -19.02
CA PHE A 161 14.26 4.07 -20.11
C PHE A 161 14.20 5.32 -20.99
N GLY A 162 13.25 6.23 -20.76
CA GLY A 162 13.03 7.39 -21.63
C GLY A 162 12.41 6.98 -22.97
N ASP A 163 12.62 7.80 -24.00
CA ASP A 163 11.98 7.63 -25.31
C ASP A 163 12.29 6.29 -25.99
N HIS A 164 11.32 5.79 -26.75
CA HIS A 164 11.48 4.53 -27.45
C HIS A 164 12.55 4.62 -28.55
N ASN A 165 13.55 3.73 -28.50
CA ASN A 165 14.57 3.59 -29.53
C ASN A 165 14.52 2.20 -30.17
N LYS A 166 14.14 2.15 -31.45
CA LYS A 166 14.01 0.90 -32.23
C LYS A 166 15.30 0.07 -32.35
N LYS A 167 16.47 0.66 -32.06
CA LYS A 167 17.76 -0.05 -32.05
C LYS A 167 18.10 -0.66 -30.70
N VAL A 168 17.50 -0.15 -29.62
CA VAL A 168 17.77 -0.59 -28.23
C VAL A 168 16.64 -1.47 -27.72
N HIS A 169 15.39 -1.04 -27.92
CA HIS A 169 14.19 -1.76 -27.52
C HIS A 169 13.77 -2.75 -28.61
N VAL A 170 14.62 -3.76 -28.79
CA VAL A 170 14.43 -4.88 -29.73
C VAL A 170 13.99 -6.14 -28.98
N ALA A 171 13.56 -7.16 -29.74
CA ALA A 171 13.13 -8.43 -29.17
C ALA A 171 14.18 -9.01 -28.21
N GLY A 172 13.73 -9.45 -27.03
CA GLY A 172 14.55 -9.96 -25.95
C GLY A 172 15.04 -8.91 -24.93
N PHE A 173 14.84 -7.62 -25.17
CA PHE A 173 15.26 -6.56 -24.24
C PHE A 173 14.57 -6.66 -22.86
N LEU A 174 13.34 -7.17 -22.80
CA LEU A 174 12.55 -7.40 -21.59
C LEU A 174 12.61 -8.84 -21.08
N LYS A 175 13.29 -9.77 -21.75
CA LYS A 175 13.26 -11.22 -21.44
C LYS A 175 13.41 -11.52 -19.94
N ASP A 176 14.41 -10.95 -19.28
CA ASP A 176 14.72 -11.23 -17.86
C ASP A 176 14.06 -10.24 -16.88
N LYS A 177 13.28 -9.28 -17.38
CA LYS A 177 12.72 -8.18 -16.57
C LYS A 177 11.23 -7.92 -16.82
N ILE A 178 10.57 -8.67 -17.71
CA ILE A 178 9.16 -8.46 -18.08
C ILE A 178 8.22 -8.57 -16.89
N GLY A 179 8.57 -9.39 -15.89
CA GLY A 179 7.82 -9.51 -14.64
C GLY A 179 7.84 -8.25 -13.76
N ARG A 180 8.65 -7.24 -14.10
CA ARG A 180 8.60 -5.91 -13.47
C ARG A 180 7.53 -5.01 -14.08
N PHE A 181 7.01 -5.35 -15.26
CA PHE A 181 6.07 -4.56 -16.06
C PHE A 181 4.68 -5.17 -16.12
N ILE A 182 4.61 -6.52 -16.16
CA ILE A 182 3.35 -7.25 -16.29
C ILE A 182 2.99 -7.90 -14.95
N PRO A 183 1.72 -7.81 -14.50
CA PRO A 183 1.24 -8.47 -13.30
C PRO A 183 1.53 -9.97 -13.28
N ALA A 184 1.95 -10.48 -12.13
CA ALA A 184 2.26 -11.90 -11.95
C ALA A 184 1.11 -12.85 -12.39
N PRO A 185 -0.18 -12.56 -12.12
CA PRO A 185 -1.27 -13.41 -12.61
C PRO A 185 -1.41 -13.46 -14.14
N LEU A 186 -1.03 -12.39 -14.85
CA LEU A 186 -1.14 -12.33 -16.31
C LEU A 186 0.05 -13.02 -17.01
N LEU A 187 1.21 -13.09 -16.37
CA LEU A 187 2.35 -13.86 -16.86
C LEU A 187 2.09 -15.37 -16.89
N GLN A 188 1.11 -15.84 -16.11
CA GLN A 188 0.69 -17.24 -16.07
C GLN A 188 -0.37 -17.57 -17.15
N SER A 189 -0.74 -16.60 -17.99
CA SER A 189 -1.67 -16.83 -19.10
C SER A 189 -1.01 -17.56 -20.28
N ASN A 190 -1.81 -18.06 -21.22
CA ASN A 190 -1.31 -18.74 -22.44
C ASN A 190 -0.63 -17.81 -23.46
N ARG A 191 -0.42 -16.53 -23.12
CA ARG A 191 0.19 -15.54 -24.01
C ARG A 191 1.72 -15.61 -23.92
N LYS A 192 2.40 -15.62 -25.06
CA LYS A 192 3.87 -15.67 -25.11
C LYS A 192 4.47 -14.36 -24.60
N LEU A 193 5.63 -14.45 -23.94
CA LEU A 193 6.35 -13.28 -23.44
C LEU A 193 6.77 -12.34 -24.57
N ASP A 194 7.13 -12.88 -25.73
CA ASP A 194 7.49 -12.09 -26.91
C ASP A 194 6.30 -11.25 -27.43
N ASP A 195 5.08 -11.78 -27.33
CA ASP A 195 3.86 -11.05 -27.71
C ASP A 195 3.55 -9.93 -26.72
N TRP A 196 3.83 -10.12 -25.42
CA TRP A 196 3.75 -9.06 -24.42
C TRP A 196 4.78 -7.96 -24.72
N GLU A 197 6.04 -8.33 -24.90
CA GLU A 197 7.13 -7.40 -25.18
C GLU A 197 6.85 -6.54 -26.42
N LYS A 198 6.40 -7.17 -27.51
CA LYS A 198 6.03 -6.48 -28.74
C LYS A 198 4.98 -5.41 -28.50
N ASP A 199 3.91 -5.72 -27.78
CA ASP A 199 2.83 -4.77 -27.53
C ASP A 199 3.23 -3.65 -26.56
N ILE A 200 4.06 -3.98 -25.56
CA ILE A 200 4.67 -2.97 -24.68
C ILE A 200 5.51 -1.98 -25.49
N PHE A 201 6.31 -2.46 -26.45
CA PHE A 201 7.11 -1.59 -27.31
C PHE A 201 6.26 -0.74 -28.26
N ASN A 202 5.16 -1.29 -28.79
CA ASN A 202 4.21 -0.52 -29.59
C ASN A 202 3.62 0.64 -28.77
N GLU A 203 3.21 0.37 -27.53
CA GLU A 203 2.70 1.39 -26.64
C GLU A 203 3.78 2.41 -26.26
N HIS A 204 4.98 1.96 -25.91
CA HIS A 204 6.12 2.82 -25.60
C HIS A 204 6.48 3.76 -26.76
N ALA A 205 6.47 3.24 -27.99
CA ALA A 205 6.69 4.04 -29.20
C ALA A 205 5.59 5.09 -29.40
N ARG A 206 4.33 4.78 -29.10
CA ARG A 206 3.18 5.70 -29.22
C ARG A 206 3.29 6.91 -28.29
N ILE A 207 3.88 6.73 -27.11
CA ILE A 207 3.99 7.76 -26.08
C ILE A 207 5.36 8.46 -26.01
N THR A 208 6.20 8.28 -27.03
CA THR A 208 7.51 8.92 -27.14
C THR A 208 7.39 10.46 -27.06
N GLY A 209 8.31 11.10 -26.35
CA GLY A 209 8.32 12.54 -26.10
C GLY A 209 7.58 12.97 -24.84
N ILE A 210 6.84 12.08 -24.18
CA ILE A 210 6.24 12.37 -22.87
C ILE A 210 7.33 12.41 -21.79
N LYS A 211 7.32 13.44 -20.94
CA LYS A 211 8.27 13.57 -19.83
C LYS A 211 8.04 12.49 -18.77
N LYS A 212 9.10 12.14 -18.04
CA LYS A 212 9.06 11.12 -16.99
C LYS A 212 7.95 11.38 -15.95
N GLU A 213 7.80 12.61 -15.49
CA GLU A 213 6.81 13.01 -14.48
C GLU A 213 5.38 12.89 -15.04
N ASP A 214 5.20 13.24 -16.32
CA ASP A 214 3.91 13.15 -17.00
C ASP A 214 3.51 11.68 -17.24
N ALA A 215 4.47 10.81 -17.56
CA ALA A 215 4.25 9.38 -17.66
C ALA A 215 3.86 8.76 -16.31
N MET A 216 4.50 9.16 -15.20
CA MET A 216 4.08 8.76 -13.84
C MET A 216 2.66 9.23 -13.53
N LEU A 217 2.32 10.47 -13.89
CA LEU A 217 1.00 11.04 -13.64
C LEU A 217 -0.08 10.34 -14.47
N HIS A 218 0.18 10.02 -15.73
CA HIS A 218 -0.71 9.23 -16.57
C HIS A 218 -0.93 7.83 -15.99
N TYR A 219 0.13 7.16 -15.53
CA TYR A 219 0.02 5.86 -14.87
C TYR A 219 -0.91 5.95 -13.66
N LEU A 220 -0.66 6.93 -12.79
CA LEU A 220 -1.44 7.15 -11.58
C LEU A 220 -2.90 7.49 -11.90
N ASN A 221 -3.16 8.35 -12.88
CA ASN A 221 -4.52 8.70 -13.28
C ASN A 221 -5.28 7.49 -13.85
N HIS A 222 -4.60 6.61 -14.60
CA HIS A 222 -5.19 5.37 -15.09
C HIS A 222 -5.67 4.50 -13.92
N VAL A 223 -4.79 4.15 -12.97
CA VAL A 223 -5.14 3.26 -11.86
C VAL A 223 -6.13 3.92 -10.88
N ARG A 224 -6.09 5.25 -10.73
CA ARG A 224 -7.02 6.02 -9.88
C ARG A 224 -8.46 5.90 -10.33
N ASN A 225 -8.71 5.65 -11.62
CA ASN A 225 -10.07 5.47 -12.12
C ASN A 225 -10.71 4.19 -11.60
N TRP A 226 -9.93 3.18 -11.23
CA TRP A 226 -10.44 1.93 -10.67
C TRP A 226 -11.18 2.15 -9.35
N SER A 227 -12.26 1.40 -9.13
CA SER A 227 -13.14 1.54 -7.96
C SER A 227 -12.44 1.18 -6.64
N PHE A 228 -11.44 0.29 -6.73
CA PHE A 228 -10.66 -0.24 -5.62
C PHE A 228 -9.31 0.46 -5.44
N TYR A 229 -9.02 1.55 -6.15
CA TYR A 229 -7.76 2.29 -6.00
C TYR A 229 -7.54 2.72 -4.55
N GLY A 230 -6.32 2.49 -4.06
CA GLY A 230 -5.91 2.83 -2.70
C GLY A 230 -6.58 1.97 -1.63
N SER A 231 -7.16 0.82 -1.99
CA SER A 231 -7.77 -0.07 -1.00
C SER A 231 -6.74 -0.90 -0.27
N THR A 232 -6.95 -1.10 1.02
CA THR A 232 -6.40 -2.26 1.74
C THR A 232 -7.45 -3.37 1.71
N PHE A 233 -7.03 -4.61 1.43
CA PHE A 233 -7.91 -5.75 1.20
C PHE A 233 -7.73 -6.83 2.26
N TRP A 234 -8.84 -7.44 2.69
CA TRP A 234 -8.86 -8.59 3.59
C TRP A 234 -9.86 -9.62 3.09
N SER A 235 -9.45 -10.89 2.98
CA SER A 235 -10.37 -11.99 2.74
C SER A 235 -11.08 -12.32 4.06
N VAL A 236 -12.41 -12.30 4.06
CA VAL A 236 -13.21 -12.46 5.27
C VAL A 236 -14.38 -13.42 5.06
N GLN A 237 -14.79 -14.12 6.12
CA GLN A 237 -15.95 -15.02 6.10
C GLN A 237 -17.18 -14.30 6.64
N THR A 238 -18.25 -14.24 5.87
CA THR A 238 -19.51 -13.59 6.26
C THR A 238 -20.25 -14.44 7.29
N VAL A 239 -20.59 -13.85 8.44
CA VAL A 239 -21.27 -14.55 9.54
C VAL A 239 -22.78 -14.51 9.41
N ASN A 240 -23.34 -13.36 9.01
CA ASN A 240 -24.79 -13.14 8.95
C ASN A 240 -25.33 -13.05 7.51
N LYS A 241 -24.86 -13.97 6.66
CA LYS A 241 -25.03 -13.96 5.20
C LYS A 241 -26.47 -13.77 4.71
N ASP A 242 -27.44 -14.47 5.33
CA ASP A 242 -28.83 -14.42 4.91
C ASP A 242 -29.44 -13.03 5.17
N THR A 243 -29.17 -12.46 6.36
CA THR A 243 -29.63 -11.11 6.72
C THR A 243 -28.88 -10.00 5.99
N ALA A 244 -27.64 -10.25 5.57
CA ALA A 244 -26.80 -9.30 4.86
C ALA A 244 -26.95 -9.39 3.33
N ASN A 245 -27.58 -10.46 2.81
CA ASN A 245 -27.62 -10.82 1.40
C ASN A 245 -26.22 -10.84 0.76
N LEU A 246 -25.29 -11.56 1.38
CA LEU A 246 -23.89 -11.64 0.96
C LEU A 246 -23.43 -13.10 0.77
N PRO A 247 -22.42 -13.35 -0.09
CA PRO A 247 -21.77 -14.66 -0.16
C PRO A 247 -21.08 -15.07 1.15
N ASP A 248 -20.81 -16.37 1.29
CA ASP A 248 -20.11 -16.96 2.44
C ASP A 248 -18.72 -16.34 2.66
N GLN A 249 -18.01 -16.03 1.57
CA GLN A 249 -16.70 -15.40 1.61
C GLN A 249 -16.64 -14.21 0.66
N VAL A 250 -16.08 -13.10 1.13
CA VAL A 250 -15.91 -11.86 0.36
C VAL A 250 -14.53 -11.25 0.61
N VAL A 251 -14.10 -10.36 -0.27
CA VAL A 251 -12.96 -9.48 -0.02
C VAL A 251 -13.49 -8.16 0.52
N LEU A 252 -13.17 -7.85 1.77
CA LEU A 252 -13.44 -6.55 2.37
C LEU A 252 -12.31 -5.59 1.98
N ALA A 253 -12.67 -4.46 1.39
CA ALA A 253 -11.76 -3.41 0.97
C ALA A 253 -12.11 -2.10 1.68
N VAL A 254 -11.10 -1.40 2.20
CA VAL A 254 -11.27 -0.05 2.78
C VAL A 254 -10.47 0.94 1.94
N ASN A 255 -11.14 1.97 1.42
CA ASN A 255 -10.54 3.05 0.63
C ASN A 255 -11.27 4.39 0.85
N SER A 256 -10.96 5.44 0.09
CA SER A 256 -11.56 6.77 0.28
C SER A 256 -13.08 6.83 0.12
N ASN A 257 -13.69 5.82 -0.50
CA ASN A 257 -15.14 5.76 -0.65
C ASN A 257 -15.81 5.20 0.60
N GLY A 258 -15.12 4.41 1.43
CA GLY A 258 -15.69 3.69 2.57
C GLY A 258 -15.31 2.21 2.58
N ILE A 259 -16.25 1.34 2.94
CA ILE A 259 -16.10 -0.12 2.89
C ILE A 259 -16.68 -0.63 1.58
N GLN A 260 -15.89 -1.37 0.81
CA GLN A 260 -16.34 -2.12 -0.36
C GLN A 260 -16.26 -3.63 -0.06
N LEU A 261 -17.30 -4.36 -0.42
CA LEU A 261 -17.29 -5.83 -0.41
C LEU A 261 -17.19 -6.29 -1.85
N LEU A 262 -16.20 -7.12 -2.14
CA LEU A 262 -15.84 -7.54 -3.49
C LEU A 262 -15.87 -9.07 -3.61
N LYS A 263 -16.10 -9.58 -4.82
CA LYS A 263 -15.99 -11.02 -5.11
C LYS A 263 -14.55 -11.51 -4.90
N LEU A 264 -14.40 -12.72 -4.38
CA LEU A 264 -13.10 -13.38 -4.28
C LEU A 264 -12.53 -13.63 -5.68
N GLY A 265 -11.21 -13.42 -5.85
CA GLY A 265 -10.53 -13.57 -7.14
C GLY A 265 -10.66 -12.33 -8.04
N THR A 266 -11.86 -12.05 -8.58
CA THR A 266 -12.06 -10.97 -9.57
C THR A 266 -12.04 -9.57 -8.96
N LYS A 267 -12.33 -9.45 -7.66
CA LYS A 267 -12.54 -8.19 -6.93
C LYS A 267 -13.62 -7.29 -7.58
N GLU A 268 -14.58 -7.87 -8.29
CA GLU A 268 -15.77 -7.15 -8.74
C GLU A 268 -16.60 -6.67 -7.54
N PRO A 269 -17.09 -5.41 -7.52
CA PRO A 269 -17.90 -4.89 -6.43
C PRO A 269 -19.22 -5.63 -6.25
N ILE A 270 -19.51 -6.05 -5.02
CA ILE A 270 -20.81 -6.58 -4.57
C ILE A 270 -21.59 -5.45 -3.89
N LEU A 271 -20.93 -4.71 -3.00
CA LEU A 271 -21.54 -3.66 -2.19
C LEU A 271 -20.51 -2.57 -1.89
N THR A 272 -20.96 -1.32 -1.86
CA THR A 272 -20.16 -0.18 -1.39
C THR A 272 -20.95 0.57 -0.32
N GLN A 273 -20.37 0.71 0.87
CA GLN A 273 -20.91 1.47 1.99
C GLN A 273 -20.04 2.69 2.23
N ARG A 274 -20.60 3.88 1.99
CA ARG A 274 -19.83 5.11 2.11
C ARG A 274 -19.65 5.51 3.57
N TYR A 275 -18.60 6.27 3.87
CA TYR A 275 -18.36 6.78 5.22
C TYR A 275 -19.58 7.50 5.82
N ALA A 276 -20.33 8.27 5.00
CA ALA A 276 -21.53 8.97 5.46
C ALA A 276 -22.69 8.03 5.85
N ASP A 277 -22.68 6.79 5.33
CA ASP A 277 -23.73 5.81 5.53
C ASP A 277 -23.34 4.78 6.62
N ILE A 278 -22.12 4.85 7.18
CA ILE A 278 -21.62 3.96 8.24
C ILE A 278 -21.84 4.63 9.60
N TYR A 279 -22.62 3.98 10.46
CA TYR A 279 -22.93 4.50 11.81
C TYR A 279 -21.90 4.09 12.86
N SER A 280 -21.42 2.86 12.80
CA SER A 280 -20.47 2.33 13.76
C SER A 280 -19.75 1.10 13.21
N TRP A 281 -18.56 0.83 13.73
CA TRP A 281 -17.82 -0.40 13.53
C TRP A 281 -17.22 -0.87 14.86
N ALA A 282 -16.99 -2.17 14.96
CA ALA A 282 -16.38 -2.79 16.13
C ALA A 282 -15.59 -4.03 15.71
N TYR A 283 -14.59 -4.39 16.51
CA TYR A 283 -13.79 -5.59 16.29
C TYR A 283 -13.56 -6.37 17.59
N LYS A 284 -13.30 -7.67 17.42
CA LYS A 284 -12.77 -8.58 18.43
C LYS A 284 -11.59 -9.35 17.80
N ARG A 285 -10.90 -10.17 18.57
CA ARG A 285 -9.71 -10.94 18.11
C ARG A 285 -9.91 -11.61 16.74
N ASN A 286 -11.06 -12.24 16.51
CA ASN A 286 -11.37 -12.97 15.27
C ASN A 286 -12.66 -12.47 14.58
N ALA A 287 -13.05 -11.21 14.80
CA ALA A 287 -14.28 -10.69 14.22
C ALA A 287 -14.19 -9.20 13.91
N PHE A 288 -14.87 -8.81 12.84
CA PHE A 288 -15.13 -7.42 12.48
C PHE A 288 -16.62 -7.26 12.17
N ALA A 289 -17.22 -6.16 12.60
CA ALA A 289 -18.60 -5.84 12.28
C ALA A 289 -18.80 -4.34 12.08
N PHE A 290 -19.74 -3.98 11.24
CA PHE A 290 -20.17 -2.59 11.09
C PHE A 290 -21.68 -2.50 10.86
N VAL A 291 -22.25 -1.34 11.17
CA VAL A 291 -23.65 -1.01 10.93
C VAL A 291 -23.72 0.14 9.95
N SER A 292 -24.47 -0.05 8.87
CA SER A 292 -24.57 0.93 7.78
C SER A 292 -25.95 0.89 7.12
N GLY A 293 -26.34 2.00 6.48
CA GLY A 293 -27.52 2.08 5.65
C GLY A 293 -28.12 3.49 5.61
N VAL A 294 -28.82 3.81 4.53
CA VAL A 294 -29.44 5.13 4.34
C VAL A 294 -30.87 5.14 4.89
N LEU A 295 -31.69 4.18 4.46
CA LEU A 295 -33.10 4.08 4.84
C LEU A 295 -33.34 3.14 6.03
N SER A 296 -32.57 2.05 6.10
CA SER A 296 -32.64 1.10 7.21
C SER A 296 -31.23 0.69 7.62
N LYS A 297 -31.00 0.56 8.93
CA LYS A 297 -29.73 0.12 9.48
C LYS A 297 -29.57 -1.37 9.23
N GLN A 298 -28.55 -1.75 8.49
CA GLN A 298 -28.14 -3.13 8.27
C GLN A 298 -26.83 -3.40 9.00
N LYS A 299 -26.76 -4.56 9.64
CA LYS A 299 -25.55 -5.04 10.32
C LYS A 299 -24.80 -5.99 9.40
N PHE A 300 -23.49 -5.83 9.30
CA PHE A 300 -22.58 -6.71 8.58
C PHE A 300 -21.59 -7.31 9.58
N GLN A 301 -21.42 -8.62 9.56
CA GLN A 301 -20.56 -9.35 10.49
C GLN A 301 -19.64 -10.31 9.74
N PHE A 302 -18.36 -10.27 10.09
CA PHE A 302 -17.33 -11.06 9.45
C PHE A 302 -16.43 -11.74 10.48
N ALA A 303 -16.05 -12.99 10.22
CA ALA A 303 -14.96 -13.67 10.92
C ALA A 303 -13.64 -13.36 10.20
N THR A 304 -12.68 -12.81 10.94
CA THR A 304 -11.36 -12.40 10.44
C THR A 304 -10.40 -12.14 11.61
N PRO A 305 -9.13 -12.56 11.53
CA PRO A 305 -8.12 -12.20 12.54
C PRO A 305 -7.69 -10.73 12.45
N HIS A 306 -8.04 -10.03 11.36
CA HIS A 306 -7.60 -8.67 11.04
C HIS A 306 -8.58 -7.59 11.50
N GLY A 307 -9.48 -7.88 12.43
CA GLY A 307 -10.52 -6.94 12.85
C GLY A 307 -9.96 -5.60 13.36
N LYS A 308 -8.83 -5.64 14.07
CA LYS A 308 -8.10 -4.44 14.52
C LYS A 308 -7.58 -3.63 13.32
N ASP A 309 -6.90 -4.29 12.37
CA ASP A 309 -6.29 -3.63 11.20
C ASP A 309 -7.34 -2.94 10.31
N ILE A 310 -8.49 -3.60 10.10
CA ILE A 310 -9.62 -3.04 9.35
C ILE A 310 -10.14 -1.78 10.04
N ALA A 311 -10.39 -1.85 11.35
CA ALA A 311 -10.90 -0.72 12.13
C ALA A 311 -9.92 0.46 12.16
N ARG A 312 -8.61 0.20 12.27
CA ARG A 312 -7.56 1.23 12.21
C ARG A 312 -7.44 1.86 10.84
N THR A 313 -7.58 1.07 9.78
CA THR A 313 -7.58 1.60 8.41
C THR A 313 -8.80 2.50 8.19
N LEU A 314 -9.99 2.09 8.65
CA LEU A 314 -11.19 2.94 8.60
C LEU A 314 -10.98 4.25 9.36
N GLN A 315 -10.46 4.16 10.58
CA GLN A 315 -10.20 5.33 11.42
C GLN A 315 -9.25 6.32 10.74
N ALA A 316 -8.14 5.83 10.14
CA ALA A 316 -7.17 6.68 9.46
C ALA A 316 -7.78 7.45 8.27
N TYR A 317 -8.68 6.81 7.50
CA TYR A 317 -9.41 7.50 6.44
C TYR A 317 -10.40 8.53 6.99
N VAL A 318 -11.14 8.20 8.05
CA VAL A 318 -12.10 9.12 8.68
C VAL A 318 -11.39 10.37 9.19
N GLU A 319 -10.27 10.22 9.89
CA GLU A 319 -9.47 11.33 10.42
C GLU A 319 -9.05 12.29 9.30
N ILE A 320 -8.43 11.77 8.24
CA ILE A 320 -7.98 12.60 7.12
C ILE A 320 -9.18 13.24 6.39
N LEU A 321 -10.27 12.50 6.14
CA LEU A 321 -11.45 13.06 5.48
C LEU A 321 -12.13 14.18 6.31
N LEU A 322 -12.09 14.10 7.64
CA LEU A 322 -12.59 15.15 8.52
C LEU A 322 -11.67 16.37 8.53
N GLU A 323 -10.36 16.18 8.58
CA GLU A 323 -9.38 17.27 8.45
C GLU A 323 -9.54 18.01 7.13
N GLU A 324 -9.78 17.29 6.04
CA GLU A 324 -10.03 17.87 4.72
C GLU A 324 -11.31 18.71 4.69
N ARG A 325 -12.42 18.22 5.27
CA ARG A 325 -13.65 19.02 5.37
C ARG A 325 -13.48 20.29 6.20
N LYS A 326 -12.63 20.26 7.23
CA LYS A 326 -12.31 21.44 8.05
C LYS A 326 -11.51 22.47 7.25
N LYS A 327 -10.50 22.03 6.49
CA LYS A 327 -9.70 22.90 5.59
C LYS A 327 -10.57 23.55 4.51
N ASP A 328 -11.55 22.83 3.99
CA ASP A 328 -12.51 23.34 2.99
C ASP A 328 -13.60 24.27 3.57
N GLY A 329 -13.60 24.54 4.89
CA GLY A 329 -14.58 25.42 5.53
C GLY A 329 -16.00 24.84 5.63
N ARG A 330 -16.16 23.51 5.52
CA ARG A 330 -17.47 22.82 5.47
C ARG A 330 -17.96 22.31 6.82
N ILE A 331 -17.26 22.60 7.91
CA ILE A 331 -17.67 22.30 9.29
C ILE A 331 -17.27 23.50 10.15
N ASN A 332 -18.26 24.30 10.56
CA ASN A 332 -18.19 25.16 11.74
C ASN A 332 -18.69 24.37 12.95
#